data_AF-L1JH82-F1
#
_entry.id   AF-L1JH82-F1
#
_cell.length_a   1.000
_cell.length_b   1.000
_cell.length_c   1.000
_cell.angle_alpha   90.00
_cell.angle_beta   90.00
_cell.angle_gamma   90.00
#
_symmetry.space_group_name_H-M   'P 1'
#
loop_
_entity.id
_entity.type
_entity.pdbx_description
1 polymer ?
#
loop_
_entity_poly.entity_id
_entity_poly.type
_entity_poly.pdbx_seq_one_letter_code
_entity_poly.pdbx_strand_id
1 'polypeptide(L)'
;TYLPSTFSKKEIEMREMEVIVEDYDRFFVQVRKEIEEMLRKGRAIIITFATQSSLDKFAEKLMNEKPNLNQYKGFKTLSDSLGLEERQEIVNHATRPFAVTLITRFYGRGTDFACFDQALVRAGGVHVVVTFLPEDNSEAKQILGRTCRQDDPGS
;
A
#
# COMPACT_ATOMS: atom_id res chain seq x y z
N THR A 1 2.14 -28.53 -21.09
CA THR A 1 1.12 -27.70 -21.75
C THR A 1 1.36 -26.25 -21.40
N TYR A 2 2.07 -25.53 -22.26
CA TYR A 2 2.32 -24.09 -22.09
C TYR A 2 1.07 -23.35 -22.61
N LEU A 3 0.39 -22.62 -21.72
CA LEU A 3 -0.64 -21.66 -22.11
C LEU A 3 0.06 -20.35 -22.47
N PRO A 4 -0.06 -19.83 -23.70
CA PRO A 4 0.49 -18.53 -24.04
C PRO A 4 -0.35 -17.46 -23.36
N SER A 5 0.23 -16.77 -22.38
CA SER A 5 -0.33 -15.54 -21.82
C SER A 5 -0.11 -14.42 -22.85
N THR A 6 -1.17 -14.02 -23.55
CA THR A 6 -1.17 -12.97 -24.59
C THR A 6 -1.15 -11.53 -24.06
N PHE A 7 -1.06 -11.32 -22.75
CA PHE A 7 -1.01 -10.00 -22.16
C PHE A 7 0.45 -9.59 -21.87
N SER A 8 0.89 -8.50 -22.51
CA SER A 8 2.16 -7.84 -22.22
C SER A 8 2.06 -7.16 -20.86
N LYS A 9 2.21 -7.96 -19.79
CA LYS A 9 2.08 -7.50 -18.41
C LYS A 9 3.08 -6.38 -18.15
N LYS A 10 2.58 -5.17 -17.82
CA LYS A 10 3.45 -4.08 -17.36
C LYS A 10 4.27 -4.56 -16.16
N GLU A 11 5.59 -4.33 -16.20
CA GLU A 11 6.48 -4.63 -15.09
C GLU A 11 6.11 -3.77 -13.88
N ILE A 12 6.05 -4.42 -12.70
CA ILE A 12 5.91 -3.74 -11.42
C ILE A 12 7.25 -3.09 -11.11
N GLU A 13 7.28 -1.78 -10.90
CA GLU A 13 8.50 -1.06 -10.56
C GLU A 13 8.83 -1.27 -9.09
N MET A 14 9.68 -2.24 -8.79
CA MET A 14 10.16 -2.48 -7.44
C MET A 14 11.32 -1.54 -7.11
N ARG A 15 11.14 -0.73 -6.08
CA ARG A 15 12.19 0.13 -5.52
C ARG A 15 12.56 -0.35 -4.13
N GLU A 16 13.84 -0.62 -3.92
CA GLU A 16 14.37 -0.87 -2.57
C GLU A 16 14.42 0.45 -1.79
N MET A 17 13.83 0.43 -0.59
CA MET A 17 13.97 1.51 0.40
C MET A 17 15.13 1.20 1.34
N GLU A 18 15.79 2.23 1.88
CA GLU A 18 16.81 2.05 2.92
C GLU A 18 16.21 1.32 4.12
N VAL A 19 16.78 0.18 4.48
CA VAL A 19 16.37 -0.59 5.67
C VAL A 19 16.88 0.11 6.92
N ILE A 20 15.96 0.62 7.73
CA ILE A 20 16.27 1.26 9.01
C ILE A 20 15.99 0.25 10.12
N VAL A 21 17.04 -0.13 10.85
CA VAL A 21 16.98 -1.03 12.00
C VAL A 21 17.12 -0.21 13.27
N GLU A 22 16.34 -0.53 14.30
CA GLU A 22 16.41 0.05 15.67
C GLU A 22 16.08 1.54 15.83
N ASP A 23 15.95 2.32 14.75
CA ASP A 23 15.51 3.72 14.81
C ASP A 23 14.08 3.89 14.27
N TYR A 24 13.11 3.82 15.18
CA TYR A 24 11.69 3.92 14.85
C TYR A 24 11.28 5.31 14.34
N ASP A 25 11.90 6.38 14.84
CA ASP A 25 11.58 7.74 14.43
C ASP A 25 12.05 8.01 13.01
N ARG A 26 13.26 7.56 12.67
CA ARG A 26 13.77 7.65 11.30
C ARG A 26 12.96 6.79 10.34
N PHE A 27 12.58 5.58 10.74
CA PHE A 27 11.64 4.73 10.00
C PHE A 27 10.32 5.47 9.74
N PHE A 28 9.72 6.05 10.78
CA PHE A 28 8.46 6.78 10.65
C PHE A 28 8.59 7.96 9.68
N VAL A 29 9.65 8.76 9.81
CA VAL A 29 9.92 9.90 8.94
C VAL A 29 10.09 9.45 7.48
N GLN A 30 10.76 8.32 7.24
CA GLN A 30 10.96 7.77 5.90
C GLN A 30 9.62 7.36 5.27
N VAL A 31 8.82 6.55 5.96
CA VAL A 31 7.51 6.11 5.44
C VAL A 31 6.55 7.29 5.28
N ARG A 32 6.56 8.27 6.20
CA ARG A 32 5.75 9.49 6.06
C ARG A 32 6.16 10.31 4.84
N LYS A 33 7.46 10.43 4.54
CA LYS A 33 7.93 11.10 3.33
C LYS A 33 7.44 10.39 2.06
N GLU A 34 7.40 9.05 2.07
CA GLU A 34 6.87 8.27 0.96
C GLU A 34 5.37 8.52 0.77
N ILE A 35 4.59 8.56 1.87
CA ILE A 35 3.17 8.97 1.84
C ILE A 35 3.05 10.34 1.18
N GLU A 36 3.80 11.34 1.65
CA GLU A 36 3.75 12.69 1.09
C GLU A 36 4.10 12.75 -0.39
N GLU A 37 5.11 11.98 -0.83
CA GLU A 37 5.51 11.91 -2.23
C GLU A 37 4.40 11.33 -3.10
N MET A 38 3.77 10.22 -2.67
CA MET A 38 2.67 9.61 -3.41
C MET A 38 1.44 10.52 -3.48
N LEU A 39 1.12 11.21 -2.37
CA LEU A 39 0.03 12.17 -2.34
C LEU A 39 0.30 13.37 -3.27
N ARG A 40 1.55 13.86 -3.36
CA ARG A 40 1.92 14.91 -4.33
C ARG A 40 1.76 14.46 -5.78
N LYS A 41 2.01 13.17 -6.06
CA LYS A 41 1.83 12.55 -7.38
C LYS A 41 0.37 12.20 -7.69
N GLY A 42 -0.56 12.36 -6.75
CA GLY A 42 -1.96 11.96 -6.92
C GLY A 42 -2.22 10.46 -6.81
N ARG A 43 -1.25 9.71 -6.30
CA ARG A 43 -1.32 8.25 -6.17
C ARG A 43 -1.94 7.85 -4.84
N ALA A 44 -2.46 6.63 -4.80
CA ALA A 44 -2.85 5.95 -3.59
C ALA A 44 -1.65 5.21 -3.01
N ILE A 45 -1.60 5.05 -1.69
CA ILE A 45 -0.54 4.30 -1.00
C ILE A 45 -1.13 3.29 0.00
N ILE A 46 -0.62 2.07 -0.05
CA ILE A 46 -0.93 0.99 0.88
C ILE A 46 0.34 0.62 1.63
N ILE A 47 0.30 0.69 2.96
CA ILE A 47 1.45 0.37 3.81
C ILE A 47 1.15 -0.92 4.58
N THR A 48 2.00 -1.92 4.36
CA THR A 48 1.84 -3.27 4.91
C THR A 48 2.77 -3.46 6.10
N PHE A 49 2.19 -3.85 7.23
CA PHE A 49 2.87 -4.10 8.50
C PHE A 49 2.90 -5.59 8.85
N ALA A 50 3.97 -6.03 9.50
CA ALA A 50 4.11 -7.43 9.90
C ALA A 50 3.05 -7.86 10.93
N THR A 51 2.70 -6.96 11.86
CA THR A 51 1.78 -7.25 12.98
C THR A 51 0.81 -6.09 13.20
N GLN A 52 -0.34 -6.39 13.84
CA GLN A 52 -1.31 -5.37 14.25
C GLN A 52 -0.68 -4.32 15.19
N SER A 53 0.16 -4.75 16.14
CA SER A 53 0.84 -3.82 17.06
C SER A 53 1.75 -2.82 16.33
N SER A 54 2.51 -3.26 15.32
CA SER A 54 3.34 -2.35 14.52
C SER A 54 2.51 -1.37 13.69
N LEU A 55 1.35 -1.81 13.20
CA LEU A 55 0.40 -0.95 12.51
C LEU A 55 -0.16 0.11 13.45
N ASP A 56 -0.67 -0.29 14.62
CA ASP A 56 -1.30 0.59 15.59
C ASP A 56 -0.32 1.66 16.09
N LYS A 57 0.94 1.25 16.37
CA LYS A 57 2.02 2.17 16.74
C LYS A 57 2.31 3.21 15.65
N PHE A 58 2.27 2.80 14.38
CA PHE A 58 2.47 3.70 13.25
C PHE A 58 1.27 4.63 13.06
N ALA A 59 0.05 4.09 13.15
CA ALA A 59 -1.20 4.83 13.06
C ALA A 59 -1.28 5.93 14.12
N GLU A 60 -0.97 5.62 15.37
CA GLU A 60 -0.94 6.58 16.48
C GLU A 60 0.04 7.73 16.19
N LYS A 61 1.27 7.40 15.80
CA LYS A 61 2.26 8.43 15.46
C LYS A 61 1.85 9.25 14.24
N LEU A 62 1.24 8.64 13.22
CA LEU A 62 0.75 9.33 12.03
C LEU A 62 -0.42 10.28 12.32
N MET A 63 -1.27 9.96 13.31
CA MET A 63 -2.31 10.88 13.78
C MET A 63 -1.71 12.13 14.43
N ASN A 64 -0.65 11.94 15.24
CA ASN A 64 0.04 13.03 15.92
C ASN A 64 0.92 13.86 14.97
N GLU A 65 1.56 13.22 14.01
CA GLU A 65 2.55 13.81 13.09
C GLU A 65 2.10 13.70 11.62
N LYS A 66 0.88 14.13 11.35
CA LYS A 66 0.23 14.02 10.03
C LYS A 66 1.01 14.68 8.89
N PRO A 67 0.92 14.16 7.66
CA PRO A 67 1.41 14.83 6.46
C PRO A 67 0.86 16.25 6.34
N ASN A 68 1.73 17.22 6.10
CA ASN A 68 1.32 18.62 5.92
C ASN A 68 0.94 18.91 4.45
N LEU A 69 -0.12 18.24 3.98
CA LEU A 69 -0.61 18.33 2.60
C LEU A 69 -2.13 18.47 2.57
N ASN A 70 -2.66 19.38 1.76
CA ASN A 70 -4.12 19.58 1.61
C ASN A 70 -4.83 18.33 1.05
N GLN A 71 -4.09 17.52 0.30
CA GLN A 71 -4.54 16.25 -0.28
C GLN A 71 -4.72 15.17 0.78
N TYR A 72 -4.02 15.24 1.91
CA TYR A 72 -4.14 14.25 2.97
C TYR A 72 -5.48 14.38 3.69
N LYS A 73 -6.32 13.35 3.57
CA LYS A 73 -7.65 13.28 4.21
C LYS A 73 -7.71 12.32 5.40
N GLY A 74 -6.55 11.85 5.88
CA GLY A 74 -6.44 10.79 6.86
C GLY A 74 -6.07 9.45 6.24
N PHE A 75 -6.01 8.41 7.06
CA PHE A 75 -5.77 7.03 6.64
C PHE A 75 -6.92 6.13 7.09
N LYS A 76 -7.06 4.98 6.44
CA LYS A 76 -7.91 3.88 6.89
C LYS A 76 -7.06 2.67 7.25
N THR A 77 -7.51 1.89 8.24
CA THR A 77 -6.82 0.68 8.68
C THR A 77 -7.66 -0.53 8.37
N LEU A 78 -7.10 -1.52 7.65
CA LEU A 78 -7.76 -2.81 7.44
C LEU A 78 -7.27 -3.81 8.50
N SER A 79 -8.18 -4.19 9.41
CA SER A 79 -7.91 -5.12 10.52
C SER A 79 -8.98 -6.20 10.66
N ASP A 80 -8.65 -7.26 11.39
CA ASP A 80 -9.55 -8.40 11.64
C ASP A 80 -10.75 -8.07 12.54
N SER A 81 -10.75 -6.92 13.22
CA SER A 81 -11.85 -6.48 14.06
C SER A 81 -13.04 -5.90 13.26
N LEU A 82 -12.83 -5.58 11.98
CA LEU A 82 -13.86 -4.95 11.14
C LEU A 82 -14.83 -5.98 10.55
N GLY A 83 -16.07 -5.57 10.33
CA GLY A 83 -17.06 -6.37 9.60
C GLY A 83 -16.75 -6.50 8.11
N LEU A 84 -17.41 -7.43 7.41
CA LEU A 84 -17.17 -7.67 5.98
C LEU A 84 -17.44 -6.42 5.12
N GLU A 85 -18.53 -5.70 5.40
CA GLU A 85 -18.90 -4.48 4.67
C GLU A 85 -17.86 -3.37 4.84
N GLU A 86 -17.46 -3.10 6.09
CA GLU A 86 -16.44 -2.09 6.41
C GLU A 86 -15.11 -2.41 5.72
N ARG A 87 -14.70 -3.68 5.71
CA ARG A 87 -13.49 -4.11 5.00
C ARG A 87 -13.61 -3.81 3.51
N GLN A 88 -14.74 -4.13 2.88
CA GLN A 88 -14.96 -3.86 1.47
C GLN A 88 -14.91 -2.35 1.15
N GLU A 89 -15.46 -1.52 2.03
CA GLU A 89 -15.37 -0.06 1.89
C GLU A 89 -13.94 0.45 1.97
N ILE A 90 -13.11 -0.12 2.86
CA ILE A 90 -11.69 0.24 2.98
C ILE A 90 -10.92 -0.19 1.74
N VAL A 91 -11.18 -1.38 1.21
CA VAL A 91 -10.57 -1.87 -0.03
C VAL A 91 -10.92 -0.95 -1.21
N ASN A 92 -12.20 -0.59 -1.34
CA ASN A 92 -12.66 0.33 -2.38
C ASN A 92 -12.12 1.76 -2.20
N HIS A 93 -11.82 2.16 -0.96
CA HIS A 93 -11.18 3.43 -0.66
C HIS A 93 -9.68 3.42 -1.00
N ALA A 94 -8.99 2.30 -0.73
CA ALA A 94 -7.56 2.14 -0.96
C ALA A 94 -7.16 2.31 -2.44
N THR A 95 -8.10 2.16 -3.36
CA THR A 95 -7.91 2.29 -4.81
C THR A 95 -8.41 3.63 -5.36
N ARG A 96 -8.52 4.67 -4.52
CA ARG A 96 -8.88 6.03 -4.92
C ARG A 96 -7.67 6.99 -4.87
N PRO A 97 -7.63 8.03 -5.72
CA PRO A 97 -6.59 9.05 -5.64
C PRO A 97 -6.42 9.61 -4.23
N PHE A 98 -5.17 9.83 -3.83
CA PHE A 98 -4.80 10.36 -2.51
C PHE A 98 -5.16 9.48 -1.30
N ALA A 99 -5.61 8.24 -1.51
CA ALA A 99 -5.93 7.34 -0.41
C ALA A 99 -4.66 6.85 0.31
N VAL A 100 -4.70 6.86 1.63
CA VAL A 100 -3.67 6.26 2.50
C VAL A 100 -4.33 5.10 3.26
N THR A 101 -3.81 3.89 3.09
CA THR A 101 -4.36 2.70 3.74
C THR A 101 -3.26 1.94 4.46
N LEU A 102 -3.50 1.58 5.72
CA LEU A 102 -2.61 0.76 6.53
C LEU A 102 -3.21 -0.65 6.64
N ILE A 103 -2.42 -1.67 6.36
CA ILE A 103 -2.87 -3.06 6.39
C ILE A 103 -1.85 -3.95 7.10
N THR A 104 -2.31 -5.09 7.61
CA THR A 104 -1.40 -6.13 8.10
C THR A 104 -1.00 -7.09 6.97
N ARG A 105 0.09 -7.83 7.19
CA ARG A 105 0.61 -8.88 6.30
C ARG A 105 -0.46 -9.87 5.84
N PHE A 106 -1.44 -10.18 6.69
CA PHE A 106 -2.56 -11.06 6.37
C PHE A 106 -3.38 -10.54 5.19
N TYR A 107 -3.74 -9.25 5.23
CA TYR A 107 -4.51 -8.60 4.16
C TYR A 107 -3.67 -8.35 2.89
N GLY A 108 -2.36 -8.18 3.02
CA GLY A 108 -1.45 -8.09 1.87
C GLY A 108 -1.44 -9.37 1.02
N ARG A 109 -1.62 -10.56 1.62
CA ARG A 109 -1.68 -11.84 0.89
C ARG A 109 -3.07 -12.17 0.34
N GLY A 110 -4.14 -11.73 1.01
CA GLY A 110 -5.51 -12.20 0.79
C GLY A 110 -6.48 -11.21 0.13
N THR A 111 -6.13 -9.93 0.01
CA THR A 111 -7.04 -8.88 -0.47
C THR A 111 -6.61 -8.34 -1.82
N ASP A 112 -7.59 -8.17 -2.72
CA ASP A 112 -7.37 -7.64 -4.06
C ASP A 112 -7.74 -6.16 -4.12
N PHE A 113 -6.82 -5.31 -4.58
CA PHE A 113 -6.98 -3.87 -4.68
C PHE A 113 -7.06 -3.46 -6.15
N ALA A 114 -8.12 -3.90 -6.83
CA ALA A 114 -8.35 -3.57 -8.23
C ALA A 114 -8.63 -2.06 -8.41
N CYS A 115 -7.87 -1.42 -9.31
CA CYS A 115 -7.98 0.01 -9.57
C CYS A 115 -8.94 0.28 -10.73
N PHE A 116 -10.11 0.85 -10.43
CA PHE A 116 -11.08 1.23 -11.48
C PHE A 116 -11.05 2.72 -11.81
N ASP A 117 -10.28 3.52 -11.05
CA ASP A 117 -10.22 4.97 -11.21
C ASP A 117 -9.17 5.37 -12.26
N GLN A 118 -9.62 5.94 -13.39
CA GLN A 118 -8.73 6.34 -14.47
C GLN A 118 -7.74 7.44 -14.07
N ALA A 119 -8.07 8.32 -13.12
CA ALA A 119 -7.15 9.36 -12.66
C ALA A 119 -6.01 8.73 -11.85
N LEU A 120 -6.32 7.73 -11.02
CA LEU A 120 -5.30 6.97 -10.29
C LEU A 120 -4.42 6.16 -11.25
N VAL A 121 -5.01 5.46 -12.24
CA VAL A 121 -4.26 4.73 -13.28
C VAL A 121 -3.30 5.68 -14.01
N ARG A 122 -3.75 6.87 -14.42
CA ARG A 122 -2.89 7.87 -15.07
C ARG A 122 -1.78 8.41 -14.17
N ALA A 123 -2.02 8.46 -12.85
CA ALA A 123 -1.03 8.90 -11.87
C ALA A 123 0.03 7.82 -11.56
N GLY A 124 -0.10 6.60 -12.10
CA GLY A 124 0.79 5.47 -11.86
C GLY A 124 0.22 4.43 -10.89
N GLY A 125 -1.06 4.52 -10.56
CA GLY A 125 -1.79 3.53 -9.76
C GLY A 125 -1.40 3.51 -8.29
N VAL A 126 -1.66 2.37 -7.65
CA VAL A 126 -1.44 2.16 -6.21
C VAL A 126 0.04 1.88 -5.95
N HIS A 127 0.61 2.58 -4.97
CA HIS A 127 1.94 2.29 -4.45
C HIS A 127 1.86 1.42 -3.19
N VAL A 128 2.67 0.37 -3.10
CA VAL A 128 2.73 -0.51 -1.93
C VAL A 128 4.07 -0.36 -1.22
N VAL A 129 4.01 -0.08 0.08
CA VAL A 129 5.17 -0.09 0.97
C VAL A 129 5.09 -1.32 1.87
N VAL A 130 6.10 -2.17 1.81
CA VAL A 130 6.25 -3.31 2.72
C VAL A 130 7.26 -2.93 3.80
N THR A 131 6.81 -2.86 5.05
CA THR A 131 7.63 -2.36 6.19
C THR A 131 8.44 -3.45 6.90
N PHE A 132 8.43 -4.66 6.38
CA PHE A 132 9.12 -5.82 6.94
C PHE A 132 9.77 -6.63 5.83
N LEU A 133 10.76 -7.44 6.19
CA LEU A 133 11.37 -8.37 5.25
C LEU A 133 10.40 -9.54 5.00
N PRO A 134 9.93 -9.76 3.76
CA PRO A 134 9.16 -10.96 3.42
C PRO A 134 9.96 -12.23 3.71
N GLU A 135 9.29 -13.31 4.07
CA GLU A 135 9.93 -14.61 4.34
C GLU A 135 10.59 -15.18 3.07
N ASP A 136 9.97 -14.93 1.92
CA ASP A 136 10.48 -15.36 0.63
C ASP A 136 10.02 -14.43 -0.51
N ASN A 137 10.64 -14.63 -1.68
CA ASN A 137 10.31 -13.89 -2.91
C ASN A 137 8.87 -14.14 -3.40
N SER A 138 8.27 -15.27 -3.06
CA SER A 138 6.90 -15.61 -3.46
C SER A 138 5.89 -14.79 -2.67
N GLU A 139 6.12 -14.58 -1.37
CA GLU A 139 5.33 -13.67 -0.57
C GLU A 139 5.43 -12.24 -1.08
N ALA A 140 6.64 -11.73 -1.32
CA ALA A 140 6.82 -10.38 -1.86
C ALA A 140 6.01 -10.20 -3.14
N LYS A 141 6.12 -11.16 -4.07
CA LYS A 141 5.34 -11.19 -5.32
C LYS A 141 3.83 -11.30 -5.09
N GLN A 142 3.38 -12.02 -4.06
CA GLN A 142 1.97 -12.12 -3.73
C GLN A 142 1.43 -10.79 -3.24
N ILE A 143 2.13 -10.11 -2.33
CA ILE A 143 1.70 -8.80 -1.81
C ILE A 143 1.64 -7.77 -2.95
N LEU A 144 2.69 -7.70 -3.76
CA LEU A 144 2.78 -6.76 -4.88
C LEU A 144 1.81 -7.10 -6.02
N GLY A 145 1.55 -8.39 -6.26
CA GLY A 145 0.66 -8.84 -7.34
C GLY A 145 -0.83 -8.53 -7.13
N ARG A 146 -1.22 -7.97 -5.98
CA ARG A 146 -2.62 -7.69 -5.61
C ARG A 146 -3.04 -6.24 -5.80
N THR A 147 -2.10 -5.35 -6.13
CA THR A 147 -2.38 -3.92 -6.34
C THR A 147 -2.34 -3.50 -7.81
N CYS A 148 -1.87 -4.40 -8.69
CA CYS A 148 -1.63 -4.16 -10.11
C CYS A 148 -2.19 -5.31 -10.96
N ARG A 149 -3.53 -5.46 -11.00
CA ARG A 149 -4.18 -6.46 -11.86
C ARG A 149 -4.45 -5.88 -13.25
N GLN A 150 -4.48 -6.76 -14.27
CA GLN A 150 -4.87 -6.42 -15.65
C GLN A 150 -4.19 -5.19 -16.26
N ASP A 151 -2.86 -5.11 -16.16
CA ASP A 151 -2.03 -4.05 -16.78
C ASP A 151 -2.13 -2.65 -16.13
N ASP A 152 -2.77 -2.54 -14.97
CA ASP A 152 -2.74 -1.33 -14.16
C ASP A 152 -1.31 -1.03 -13.68
N PRO A 153 -0.83 0.22 -13.81
CA PRO A 153 0.47 0.62 -13.30
C PRO A 153 0.48 0.58 -11.76
N GLY A 154 1.64 0.32 -11.18
CA GLY A 154 1.87 0.40 -9.75
C GLY A 154 3.32 0.10 -9.41
N SER A 155 3.66 0.28 -8.15
CA SER A 155 5.03 0.18 -7.64
C SER A 155 5.03 -0.34 -6.22
#